data_AF-R1DEK2-F1
#
_entry.id   AF-R1DEK2-F1
#
_cell.length_a   1.000
_cell.length_b   1.000
_cell.length_c   1.000
_cell.angle_alpha   90.00
_cell.angle_beta   90.00
_cell.angle_gamma   90.00
#
_symmetry.space_group_name_H-M   'P 1'
#
loop_
_entity.id
_entity.type
_entity.pdbx_description
1 polymer ?
#
loop_
_entity_poly.entity_id
_entity_poly.type
_entity_poly.pdbx_seq_one_letter_code
_entity_poly.pdbx_strand_id
1 'polypeptide(L)'
;MSFAIGEEACTGACPGAHLRRDTVWPKWSGRETDADSALAASAAGLALHAVVLDDFKSYSGRVVAEFNSRGIIAIVAPNGAGKSCLVEGICFALGLDLRSMRAQNLKALVNRTGRDDGVACAVSCVFRARSGAGALCVQRRAIAPADGPARSEFRCEVRVARRSELKALLLRSLQLDVDRPDTFVVQQSACASITQQTPLELLLCFIEDLRGRPTYVEASRPTSSHPVKIL
;
A
#
# COMPACT_ATOMS: atom_id res chain seq x y z
N MET A 1 -43.13 7.65 -25.96
CA MET A 1 -42.29 8.50 -26.82
C MET A 1 -41.29 9.19 -25.90
N SER A 2 -40.19 8.53 -25.54
CA SER A 2 -38.89 8.59 -26.22
C SER A 2 -38.45 10.02 -26.55
N PHE A 3 -37.53 10.55 -25.74
CA PHE A 3 -36.56 11.53 -26.18
C PHE A 3 -35.17 11.03 -25.76
N ALA A 4 -34.38 10.71 -26.78
CA ALA A 4 -32.97 10.37 -26.69
C ALA A 4 -32.16 11.63 -26.94
N ILE A 5 -31.19 11.92 -26.06
CA ILE A 5 -30.02 12.79 -26.26
C ILE A 5 -29.03 12.30 -25.19
N GLY A 6 -27.78 11.92 -25.40
CA GLY A 6 -26.88 11.87 -26.53
C GLY A 6 -25.53 11.53 -25.90
N GLU A 7 -24.78 10.59 -26.47
CA GLU A 7 -23.39 10.34 -26.11
C GLU A 7 -22.58 11.62 -26.34
N GLU A 8 -22.14 12.27 -25.28
CA GLU A 8 -20.98 13.17 -25.34
C GLU A 8 -19.92 12.69 -24.36
N ALA A 9 -18.78 12.34 -24.95
CA ALA A 9 -17.56 11.96 -24.30
C ALA A 9 -17.13 13.07 -23.32
N CYS A 10 -16.92 12.70 -22.06
CA CYS A 10 -16.23 13.54 -21.08
C CYS A 10 -14.74 13.62 -21.42
N THR A 11 -14.38 14.35 -22.47
CA THR A 11 -13.05 14.96 -22.66
C THR A 11 -13.01 16.25 -21.86
N GLY A 12 -12.75 16.14 -20.55
CA GLY A 12 -12.61 17.28 -19.65
C GLY A 12 -11.52 17.00 -18.62
N ALA A 13 -10.33 17.52 -18.88
CA ALA A 13 -9.18 17.40 -18.00
C ALA A 13 -9.39 18.21 -16.71
N CYS A 14 -9.47 17.53 -15.57
CA CYS A 14 -9.41 18.15 -14.25
C CYS A 14 -7.95 18.48 -13.88
N PRO A 15 -7.63 19.68 -13.39
CA PRO A 15 -6.29 20.05 -12.97
C PRO A 15 -6.03 19.54 -11.54
N GLY A 16 -5.39 18.38 -11.41
CA GLY A 16 -4.95 17.84 -10.13
C GLY A 16 -4.70 16.34 -10.20
N ALA A 17 -3.46 15.92 -9.96
CA ALA A 17 -2.93 14.55 -10.15
C ALA A 17 -2.82 14.10 -11.61
N HIS A 18 -1.69 14.41 -12.25
CA HIS A 18 -1.35 13.86 -13.56
C HIS A 18 -0.98 12.37 -13.40
N LEU A 19 -1.95 11.45 -13.59
CA LEU A 19 -1.62 10.07 -13.90
C LEU A 19 -1.00 10.02 -15.29
N ARG A 20 0.32 9.82 -15.37
CA ARG A 20 1.00 9.63 -16.65
C ARG A 20 1.17 8.12 -16.92
N ARG A 21 0.70 7.67 -18.07
CA ARG A 21 0.87 6.27 -18.54
C ARG A 21 2.23 6.02 -19.20
N ASP A 22 2.84 7.06 -19.77
CA ASP A 22 3.98 6.89 -20.69
C ASP A 22 5.29 7.53 -20.20
N THR A 23 5.36 8.03 -18.96
CA THR A 23 6.63 8.56 -18.45
C THR A 23 7.59 7.41 -18.15
N VAL A 24 8.62 7.27 -18.98
CA VAL A 24 9.81 6.48 -18.64
C VAL A 24 10.52 7.20 -17.50
N TRP A 25 10.14 6.88 -16.26
CA TRP A 25 10.88 7.36 -15.10
C TRP A 25 12.28 6.71 -15.14
N PRO A 26 13.37 7.46 -14.89
CA PRO A 26 14.71 6.92 -14.91
C PRO A 26 14.74 5.65 -14.07
N LYS A 27 15.26 4.56 -14.66
CA LYS A 27 15.66 3.38 -13.87
C LYS A 27 16.54 3.92 -12.75
N TRP A 28 16.07 3.78 -11.51
CA TRP A 28 16.80 4.23 -10.34
C TRP A 28 18.22 3.66 -10.43
N SER A 29 19.22 4.53 -10.55
CA SER A 29 20.56 4.16 -11.01
C SER A 29 21.42 3.46 -9.96
N GLY A 30 20.80 2.89 -8.92
CA GLY A 30 21.44 1.98 -7.99
C GLY A 30 22.75 2.44 -7.41
N ARG A 31 22.93 3.75 -7.16
CA ARG A 31 24.01 4.14 -6.26
C ARG A 31 23.69 3.55 -4.91
N GLU A 32 24.53 2.60 -4.52
CA GLU A 32 24.54 1.91 -3.25
C GLU A 32 24.43 2.97 -2.17
N THR A 33 23.25 3.07 -1.56
CA THR A 33 23.06 3.95 -0.42
C THR A 33 23.65 3.21 0.77
N ASP A 34 24.85 3.61 1.16
CA ASP A 34 25.52 3.18 2.39
C ASP A 34 24.54 3.25 3.57
N ALA A 35 24.73 2.41 4.60
CA ALA A 35 23.87 2.37 5.78
C ALA A 35 23.65 3.76 6.44
N ASP A 36 24.59 4.69 6.22
CA ASP A 36 24.58 6.08 6.65
C ASP A 36 23.60 6.97 5.87
N SER A 37 23.35 6.67 4.60
CA SER A 37 22.41 7.42 3.76
C SER A 37 20.94 7.04 4.01
N ALA A 38 20.67 5.80 4.43
CA ALA A 38 19.37 5.40 4.99
C ALA A 38 19.11 6.04 6.36
N LEU A 39 20.16 6.23 7.17
CA LEU A 39 20.09 6.97 8.44
C LEU A 39 19.90 8.48 8.22
N ALA A 40 20.56 9.06 7.21
CA ALA A 40 20.32 10.44 6.78
C ALA A 40 18.88 10.63 6.27
N ALA A 41 18.34 9.64 5.56
CA ALA A 41 16.95 9.67 5.10
C ALA A 41 15.94 9.61 6.27
N SER A 42 16.21 8.80 7.31
CA SER A 42 15.43 8.75 8.56
C SER A 42 15.33 10.10 9.28
N ALA A 43 16.42 10.87 9.32
CA ALA A 43 16.44 12.21 9.91
C ALA A 43 15.79 13.29 9.04
N ALA A 44 15.64 13.05 7.73
CA ALA A 44 15.28 14.08 6.75
C ALA A 44 13.76 14.28 6.54
N GLY A 45 12.91 13.53 7.25
CA GLY A 45 11.45 13.65 7.12
C GLY A 45 10.97 13.28 5.73
N LEU A 46 11.16 12.01 5.36
CA LEU A 46 10.70 11.44 4.10
C LEU A 46 9.17 11.47 4.00
N ALA A 47 8.66 11.83 2.82
CA ALA A 47 7.24 11.77 2.49
C ALA A 47 7.03 11.00 1.18
N LEU A 48 5.86 10.37 1.02
CA LEU A 48 5.50 9.69 -0.21
C LEU A 48 5.45 10.71 -1.35
N HIS A 49 6.28 10.47 -2.38
CA HIS A 49 6.44 11.36 -3.52
C HIS A 49 5.80 10.78 -4.78
N ALA A 50 5.90 9.47 -4.99
CA ALA A 50 5.29 8.82 -6.14
C ALA A 50 4.95 7.36 -5.84
N VAL A 51 3.93 6.86 -6.53
CA VAL A 51 3.58 5.44 -6.59
C VAL A 51 3.55 5.02 -8.05
N VAL A 52 4.31 3.97 -8.38
CA VAL A 52 4.35 3.36 -9.70
C VAL A 52 3.66 2.01 -9.63
N LEU A 53 2.65 1.80 -10.45
CA LEU A 53 1.92 0.54 -10.58
C LEU A 53 2.16 -0.04 -11.96
N ASP A 54 2.67 -1.27 -12.01
CA ASP A 54 2.89 -2.02 -13.24
C ASP A 54 1.96 -3.24 -13.23
N ASP A 55 0.96 -3.24 -14.11
CA ASP A 55 0.00 -4.33 -14.29
C ASP A 55 -0.68 -4.78 -12.98
N PHE A 56 -0.98 -3.83 -12.07
CA PHE A 56 -1.56 -4.11 -10.75
C PHE A 56 -3.09 -3.95 -10.76
N LYS A 57 -3.83 -5.04 -10.52
CA LYS A 57 -5.30 -5.09 -10.44
C LYS A 57 -5.99 -4.46 -11.65
N SER A 58 -6.66 -3.32 -11.48
CA SER A 58 -7.37 -2.59 -12.55
C SER A 58 -6.44 -1.69 -13.36
N TYR A 59 -5.19 -1.49 -12.92
CA TYR A 59 -4.19 -0.72 -13.65
C TYR A 59 -3.48 -1.65 -14.64
N SER A 60 -3.74 -1.46 -15.93
CA SER A 60 -3.03 -2.13 -17.02
C SER A 60 -1.87 -1.27 -17.50
N GLY A 61 -0.72 -1.89 -17.77
CA GLY A 61 0.51 -1.20 -18.10
C GLY A 61 1.12 -0.48 -16.91
N ARG A 62 2.02 0.47 -17.22
CA ARG A 62 2.69 1.30 -16.22
C ARG A 62 1.87 2.55 -15.95
N VAL A 63 1.61 2.81 -14.67
CA VAL A 63 0.89 3.99 -14.21
C VAL A 63 1.69 4.66 -13.10
N VAL A 64 1.93 5.97 -13.24
CA VAL A 64 2.62 6.78 -12.23
C VAL A 64 1.65 7.75 -11.60
N ALA A 65 1.48 7.67 -10.28
CA ALA A 65 0.74 8.61 -9.47
C ALA A 65 1.73 9.45 -8.64
N GLU A 66 1.78 10.76 -8.90
CA GLU A 66 2.69 11.69 -8.23
C GLU A 66 1.99 12.46 -7.10
N PHE A 67 2.70 12.65 -6.00
CA PHE A 67 2.26 13.28 -4.76
C PHE A 67 3.15 14.50 -4.46
N ASN A 68 3.08 15.50 -5.35
CA ASN A 68 3.98 16.66 -5.33
C ASN A 68 3.50 17.82 -4.44
N SER A 69 2.33 17.69 -3.83
CA SER A 69 1.72 18.73 -2.99
C SER A 69 2.05 18.57 -1.52
N ARG A 70 2.22 19.69 -0.82
CA ARG A 70 2.40 19.72 0.64
C ARG A 70 1.05 19.53 1.34
N GLY A 71 1.09 18.90 2.52
CA GLY A 71 -0.08 18.77 3.40
C GLY A 71 -0.96 17.58 3.04
N ILE A 72 -2.27 17.78 3.13
CA ILE A 72 -3.27 16.73 2.92
C ILE A 72 -3.47 16.52 1.43
N ILE A 73 -3.37 15.26 0.99
CA ILE A 73 -3.60 14.88 -0.41
C ILE A 73 -4.93 14.15 -0.51
N ALA A 74 -5.84 14.69 -1.30
CA ALA A 74 -7.12 14.08 -1.59
C ALA A 74 -7.07 13.35 -2.95
N ILE A 75 -7.43 12.06 -2.95
CA ILE A 75 -7.58 11.27 -4.17
C ILE A 75 -9.08 11.20 -4.51
N VAL A 76 -9.48 11.91 -5.56
CA VAL A 76 -10.91 12.06 -5.95
C VAL A 76 -11.14 11.50 -7.36
N ALA A 77 -12.17 10.68 -7.52
CA ALA A 77 -12.60 10.11 -8.81
C ALA A 77 -13.98 9.43 -8.65
N PRO A 78 -14.69 9.08 -9.74
CA PRO A 78 -15.95 8.31 -9.69
C PRO A 78 -15.81 6.91 -9.07
N ASN A 79 -16.89 6.35 -8.53
CA ASN A 79 -16.88 4.98 -8.00
C ASN A 79 -16.43 3.98 -9.08
N GLY A 80 -15.60 3.00 -8.71
CA GLY A 80 -15.02 2.04 -9.66
C GLY A 80 -13.75 2.50 -10.38
N ALA A 81 -13.35 3.77 -10.30
CA ALA A 81 -12.15 4.30 -10.98
C ALA A 81 -10.78 3.82 -10.42
N GLY A 82 -10.76 2.81 -9.54
CA GLY A 82 -9.52 2.22 -9.03
C GLY A 82 -8.84 2.94 -7.85
N LYS A 83 -9.44 3.96 -7.23
CA LYS A 83 -8.86 4.68 -6.07
C LYS A 83 -8.44 3.77 -4.91
N SER A 84 -9.31 2.83 -4.53
CA SER A 84 -8.98 1.84 -3.50
C SER A 84 -7.88 0.89 -3.97
N CYS A 85 -7.76 0.61 -5.28
CA CYS A 85 -6.66 -0.17 -5.83
C CYS A 85 -5.32 0.57 -5.71
N LEU A 86 -5.28 1.90 -5.83
CA LEU A 86 -4.08 2.69 -5.58
C LEU A 86 -3.61 2.55 -4.12
N VAL A 87 -4.51 2.72 -3.16
CA VAL A 87 -4.21 2.57 -1.72
C VAL A 87 -3.77 1.13 -1.42
N GLU A 88 -4.46 0.13 -1.96
CA GLU A 88 -4.04 -1.27 -1.81
C GLU A 88 -2.68 -1.54 -2.46
N GLY A 89 -2.34 -0.86 -3.56
CA GLY A 89 -0.99 -0.92 -4.15
C GLY A 89 0.08 -0.41 -3.20
N ILE A 90 -0.17 0.71 -2.50
CA ILE A 90 0.73 1.24 -1.47
C ILE A 90 0.90 0.22 -0.34
N CYS A 91 -0.20 -0.32 0.19
CA CYS A 91 -0.17 -1.37 1.21
C CYS A 91 0.62 -2.60 0.75
N PHE A 92 0.43 -3.02 -0.50
CA PHE A 92 1.13 -4.14 -1.09
C PHE A 92 2.65 -3.89 -1.13
N ALA A 93 3.08 -2.73 -1.63
CA ALA A 93 4.50 -2.35 -1.73
C ALA A 93 5.18 -2.26 -0.36
N LEU A 94 4.49 -1.71 0.64
CA LEU A 94 4.96 -1.61 2.03
C LEU A 94 5.02 -2.97 2.75
N GLY A 95 4.45 -4.02 2.16
CA GLY A 95 4.53 -5.36 2.73
C GLY A 95 3.50 -5.65 3.79
N LEU A 96 2.34 -4.97 3.75
CA LEU A 96 1.19 -5.35 4.55
C LEU A 96 0.66 -6.71 4.08
N ASP A 97 -0.02 -7.41 4.99
CA ASP A 97 -0.58 -8.72 4.70
C ASP A 97 -1.72 -8.65 3.69
N LEU A 98 -1.78 -9.63 2.79
CA LEU A 98 -2.84 -9.74 1.79
C LEU A 98 -4.24 -9.77 2.41
N ARG A 99 -4.38 -10.28 3.64
CA ARG A 99 -5.66 -10.32 4.37
C ARG A 99 -6.19 -8.94 4.74
N SER A 100 -5.32 -7.95 4.87
CA SER A 100 -5.71 -6.53 5.04
C SER A 100 -6.14 -5.87 3.72
N MET A 101 -5.88 -6.54 2.60
CA MET A 101 -6.28 -6.12 1.27
C MET A 101 -7.52 -6.90 0.82
N ARG A 102 -8.25 -6.36 -0.17
CA ARG A 102 -9.44 -7.05 -0.71
C ARG A 102 -9.08 -8.32 -1.49
N ALA A 103 -7.84 -8.39 -1.98
CA ALA A 103 -7.35 -9.53 -2.74
C ALA A 103 -6.88 -10.65 -1.81
N GLN A 104 -7.47 -11.84 -1.96
CA GLN A 104 -7.17 -12.99 -1.10
C GLN A 104 -5.84 -13.71 -1.46
N ASN A 105 -5.30 -13.49 -2.66
CA ASN A 105 -4.07 -14.13 -3.12
C ASN A 105 -3.29 -13.24 -4.11
N LEU A 106 -2.02 -13.61 -4.36
CA LEU A 106 -1.14 -12.88 -5.28
C LEU A 106 -1.61 -12.94 -6.75
N LYS A 107 -2.29 -14.02 -7.18
CA LYS A 107 -2.83 -14.14 -8.55
C LYS A 107 -3.86 -13.05 -8.84
N ALA A 108 -4.70 -12.72 -7.86
CA ALA A 108 -5.72 -11.68 -7.96
C ALA A 108 -5.15 -10.24 -8.03
N LEU A 109 -3.85 -10.06 -7.78
CA LEU A 109 -3.19 -8.76 -7.90
C LEU A 109 -2.69 -8.46 -9.32
N VAL A 110 -2.56 -9.47 -10.17
CA VAL A 110 -2.00 -9.31 -11.52
C VAL A 110 -3.11 -8.93 -12.49
N ASN A 111 -2.96 -7.79 -13.15
CA ASN A 111 -3.77 -7.42 -14.30
C ASN A 111 -3.37 -8.31 -15.49
N ARG A 112 -4.35 -9.02 -16.05
CA ARG A 112 -4.17 -9.88 -17.23
C ARG A 112 -4.95 -9.39 -18.44
N THR A 113 -5.49 -8.18 -18.36
CA THR A 113 -6.38 -7.67 -19.39
C THR A 113 -5.57 -7.35 -20.64
N GLY A 114 -5.87 -8.02 -21.75
CA GLY A 114 -5.23 -7.78 -23.04
C GLY A 114 -3.80 -8.30 -23.18
N ARG A 115 -3.36 -9.22 -22.31
CA ARG A 115 -2.02 -9.84 -22.38
C ARG A 115 -2.04 -11.32 -21.99
N ASP A 116 -1.59 -12.18 -22.89
CA ASP A 116 -1.44 -13.63 -22.64
C ASP A 116 -0.27 -13.93 -21.68
N ASP A 117 0.69 -13.01 -21.55
CA ASP A 117 1.88 -13.09 -20.71
C ASP A 117 1.79 -12.25 -19.42
N GLY A 118 0.57 -11.88 -18.98
CA GLY A 118 0.31 -11.18 -17.72
C GLY A 118 0.63 -12.05 -16.49
N VAL A 119 1.91 -12.38 -16.30
CA VAL A 119 2.39 -13.29 -15.27
C VAL A 119 2.85 -12.57 -14.01
N ALA A 120 3.01 -11.24 -14.06
CA ALA A 120 3.55 -10.49 -12.95
C ALA A 120 2.99 -9.08 -12.87
N CYS A 121 2.99 -8.52 -11.66
CA CYS A 121 2.72 -7.12 -11.41
C CYS A 121 3.75 -6.58 -10.42
N ALA A 122 3.95 -5.27 -10.40
CA ALA A 122 4.81 -4.61 -9.43
C ALA A 122 4.19 -3.31 -8.95
N VAL A 123 4.44 -2.97 -7.68
CA VAL A 123 4.14 -1.64 -7.16
C VAL A 123 5.39 -1.10 -6.49
N SER A 124 5.72 0.15 -6.78
CA SER A 124 6.87 0.85 -6.22
C SER A 124 6.41 2.14 -5.53
N CYS A 125 6.80 2.34 -4.28
CA CYS A 125 6.60 3.58 -3.54
C CYS A 125 7.94 4.31 -3.44
N VAL A 126 7.95 5.56 -3.87
CA VAL A 126 9.12 6.44 -3.79
C VAL A 126 8.85 7.48 -2.72
N PHE A 127 9.73 7.52 -1.73
CA PHE A 127 9.74 8.51 -0.67
C PHE A 127 10.89 9.49 -0.89
N ARG A 128 10.66 10.78 -0.63
CA ARG A 128 11.69 11.80 -0.76
C ARG A 128 11.68 12.74 0.44
N ALA A 129 12.88 13.18 0.83
CA ALA A 129 13.05 14.21 1.84
C ALA A 129 12.64 15.57 1.26
N ARG A 130 12.10 16.43 2.11
CA ARG A 130 11.73 17.80 1.71
C ARG A 130 12.92 18.65 1.27
N SER A 131 14.10 18.36 1.80
CA SER A 131 15.37 19.01 1.42
C SER A 131 15.88 18.59 0.04
N GLY A 132 15.30 17.54 -0.57
CA GLY A 132 15.84 16.89 -1.76
C GLY A 132 17.07 15.98 -1.47
N ALA A 133 17.63 16.06 -0.26
CA ALA A 133 18.81 15.31 0.16
C ALA A 133 18.42 14.00 0.86
N GLY A 134 17.83 13.07 0.10
CA GLY A 134 17.44 11.76 0.61
C GLY A 134 16.22 11.23 -0.10
N ALA A 135 16.28 9.97 -0.50
CA ALA A 135 15.17 9.29 -1.15
C ALA A 135 15.24 7.79 -0.83
N LEU A 136 14.06 7.19 -0.74
CA LEU A 136 13.89 5.78 -0.47
C LEU A 136 12.91 5.19 -1.48
N CYS A 137 13.30 4.14 -2.18
CA CYS A 137 12.44 3.37 -3.07
C CYS A 137 12.18 1.99 -2.48
N VAL A 138 10.91 1.64 -2.30
CA VAL A 138 10.48 0.29 -1.93
C VAL A 138 9.57 -0.26 -3.01
N GLN A 139 9.85 -1.47 -3.46
CA GLN A 139 9.08 -2.15 -4.49
C GLN A 139 8.70 -3.55 -4.00
N ARG A 140 7.48 -3.98 -4.33
CA ARG A 140 7.09 -5.38 -4.26
C ARG A 140 6.62 -5.83 -5.63
N ARG A 141 7.15 -6.97 -6.07
CA ARG A 141 6.75 -7.64 -7.31
C ARG A 141 6.03 -8.94 -6.98
N ALA A 142 4.85 -9.17 -7.55
CA ALA A 142 4.21 -10.47 -7.54
C ALA A 142 4.44 -11.16 -8.89
N ILE A 143 4.79 -12.44 -8.85
CA ILE A 143 4.91 -13.31 -10.01
C ILE A 143 3.92 -14.44 -9.79
N ALA A 144 2.91 -14.50 -10.62
CA ALA A 144 1.74 -15.35 -10.47
C ALA A 144 1.37 -16.03 -11.80
N PRO A 145 2.07 -17.12 -12.18
CA PRO A 145 1.73 -17.93 -13.34
C PRO A 145 0.32 -18.48 -13.27
N ALA A 146 -0.29 -18.72 -14.44
CA ALA A 146 -1.56 -19.43 -14.54
C ALA A 146 -1.43 -20.81 -13.86
N ASP A 147 -0.47 -21.60 -14.36
CA ASP A 147 -0.24 -23.00 -13.98
C ASP A 147 0.95 -23.15 -13.03
N GLY A 148 0.93 -22.42 -11.91
CA GLY A 148 1.99 -22.53 -10.92
C GLY A 148 1.74 -21.80 -9.61
N PRO A 149 2.64 -21.99 -8.63
CA PRO A 149 2.60 -21.25 -7.37
C PRO A 149 2.95 -19.78 -7.62
N ALA A 150 2.19 -18.89 -6.98
CA ALA A 150 2.50 -17.47 -7.00
C ALA A 150 3.51 -17.14 -5.91
N ARG A 151 4.46 -16.25 -6.20
CA ARG A 151 5.44 -15.74 -5.26
C ARG A 151 5.53 -14.23 -5.33
N SER A 152 6.06 -13.60 -4.27
CA SER A 152 6.35 -12.16 -4.29
C SER A 152 7.75 -11.89 -3.78
N GLU A 153 8.40 -10.90 -4.37
CA GLU A 153 9.76 -10.47 -4.05
C GLU A 153 9.72 -8.99 -3.66
N PHE A 154 10.42 -8.63 -2.58
CA PHE A 154 10.61 -7.25 -2.18
C PHE A 154 11.95 -6.74 -2.71
N ARG A 155 11.99 -5.47 -3.08
CA ARG A 155 13.21 -4.75 -3.44
C ARG A 155 13.24 -3.42 -2.70
N CYS A 156 14.36 -3.16 -2.05
CA CYS A 156 14.67 -1.85 -1.51
C CYS A 156 15.77 -1.26 -2.38
N GLU A 157 15.51 -0.11 -2.98
CA GLU A 157 16.33 0.46 -4.03
C GLU A 157 16.51 -0.49 -5.21
N VAL A 158 17.68 -1.13 -5.30
CA VAL A 158 18.04 -2.08 -6.37
C VAL A 158 18.28 -3.49 -5.82
N ARG A 159 18.28 -3.65 -4.49
CA ARG A 159 18.59 -4.92 -3.84
C ARG A 159 17.30 -5.67 -3.50
N VAL A 160 17.30 -6.97 -3.80
CA VAL A 160 16.26 -7.87 -3.29
C VAL A 160 16.40 -7.92 -1.78
N ALA A 161 15.29 -7.73 -1.08
CA ALA A 161 15.23 -7.66 0.36
C ALA A 161 14.28 -8.73 0.91
N ARG A 162 14.57 -9.23 2.11
CA ARG A 162 13.61 -10.04 2.87
C ARG A 162 12.54 -9.13 3.48
N ARG A 163 11.37 -9.70 3.79
CA ARG A 163 10.31 -8.93 4.47
C ARG A 163 10.79 -8.33 5.79
N SER A 164 11.60 -9.07 6.57
CA SER A 164 12.18 -8.57 7.83
C SER A 164 13.11 -7.35 7.63
N GLU A 165 13.88 -7.33 6.54
CA GLU A 165 14.77 -6.21 6.20
C GLU A 165 13.95 -4.99 5.78
N LEU A 166 12.90 -5.19 4.96
CA LEU A 166 11.96 -4.14 4.60
C LEU A 166 11.30 -3.55 5.86
N LYS A 167 10.81 -4.38 6.77
CA LYS A 167 10.20 -3.95 8.05
C LYS A 167 11.15 -3.06 8.84
N ALA A 168 12.37 -3.52 9.07
CA ALA A 168 13.38 -2.77 9.82
C ALA A 168 13.70 -1.43 9.15
N LEU A 169 13.77 -1.42 7.81
CA LEU A 169 14.03 -0.22 7.03
C LEU A 169 12.88 0.79 7.10
N LEU A 170 11.62 0.34 6.96
CA LEU A 170 10.44 1.20 7.04
C LEU A 170 10.28 1.80 8.44
N LEU A 171 10.50 1.00 9.49
CA LEU A 171 10.46 1.48 10.86
C LEU A 171 11.56 2.51 11.13
N ARG A 172 12.79 2.24 10.69
CA ARG A 172 13.91 3.17 10.88
C ARG A 172 13.74 4.45 10.07
N SER A 173 13.31 4.36 8.82
CA SER A 173 13.36 5.50 7.87
C SER A 173 12.09 6.32 7.80
N LEU A 174 10.93 5.69 8.05
CA LEU A 174 9.61 6.31 7.92
C LEU A 174 8.79 6.25 9.22
N GLN A 175 9.32 5.61 10.27
CA GLN A 175 8.57 5.32 11.50
C GLN A 175 7.26 4.54 11.23
N LEU A 176 7.23 3.73 10.17
CA LEU A 176 6.08 2.89 9.82
C LEU A 176 6.29 1.47 10.33
N ASP A 177 5.47 1.06 11.30
CA ASP A 177 5.42 -0.31 11.79
C ASP A 177 4.36 -1.11 11.02
N VAL A 178 4.79 -1.83 9.99
CA VAL A 178 3.88 -2.60 9.12
C VAL A 178 3.22 -3.80 9.81
N ASP A 179 3.65 -4.18 11.01
CA ASP A 179 2.97 -5.19 11.83
C ASP A 179 1.79 -4.58 12.62
N ARG A 180 1.73 -3.25 12.70
CA ARG A 180 0.61 -2.48 13.27
C ARG A 180 0.04 -1.51 12.22
N PRO A 181 -0.57 -2.03 11.13
CA PRO A 181 -1.01 -1.20 10.00
C PRO A 181 -2.06 -0.16 10.37
N ASP A 182 -2.86 -0.40 11.41
CA ASP A 182 -3.92 0.50 11.88
C ASP A 182 -3.38 1.87 12.35
N THR A 183 -2.07 1.97 12.62
CA THR A 183 -1.41 3.22 12.98
C THR A 183 -1.23 4.20 11.83
N PHE A 184 -1.23 3.72 10.58
CA PHE A 184 -1.00 4.57 9.39
C PHE A 184 -1.93 4.27 8.20
N VAL A 185 -2.71 3.19 8.25
CA VAL A 185 -3.74 2.86 7.27
C VAL A 185 -5.08 2.75 7.97
N VAL A 186 -5.96 3.71 7.69
CA VAL A 186 -7.36 3.66 8.15
C VAL A 186 -8.24 3.33 6.95
N GLN A 187 -8.81 2.13 6.95
CA GLN A 187 -9.74 1.68 5.91
C GLN A 187 -11.19 1.97 6.30
N GLN A 188 -12.08 2.06 5.31
CA GLN A 188 -13.52 2.27 5.53
C GLN A 188 -14.13 1.23 6.48
N SER A 189 -13.70 -0.03 6.39
CA SER A 189 -14.15 -1.11 7.28
C SER A 189 -13.72 -0.91 8.73
N ALA A 190 -12.53 -0.34 8.97
CA ALA A 190 -12.03 -0.05 10.31
C ALA A 190 -12.86 1.05 10.99
N CYS A 191 -13.23 2.10 10.25
CA CYS A 191 -14.15 3.12 10.78
C CYS A 191 -15.50 2.53 11.16
N ALA A 192 -16.06 1.64 10.31
CA ALA A 192 -17.33 0.98 10.60
C ALA A 192 -17.24 0.05 11.83
N SER A 193 -16.15 -0.71 11.99
CA SER A 193 -16.00 -1.61 13.13
C SER A 193 -15.92 -0.86 14.46
N ILE A 194 -15.23 0.28 14.51
CA ILE A 194 -15.16 1.12 15.72
C ILE A 194 -16.56 1.53 16.19
N THR A 195 -17.47 1.84 15.26
CA THR A 195 -18.86 2.20 15.64
C THR A 195 -19.68 1.03 16.21
N GLN A 196 -19.24 -0.20 15.97
CA GLN A 196 -19.92 -1.43 16.41
C GLN A 196 -19.26 -2.05 17.65
N GLN A 197 -18.14 -1.51 18.12
CA GLN A 197 -17.44 -1.98 19.31
C GLN A 197 -18.13 -1.49 20.60
N THR A 198 -18.07 -2.34 21.62
CA THR A 198 -18.52 -1.99 22.96
C THR A 198 -17.54 -1.03 23.64
N PRO A 199 -17.98 -0.24 24.65
CA PRO A 199 -17.10 0.65 25.40
C PRO A 199 -15.88 -0.06 26.02
N LEU A 200 -16.02 -1.33 26.41
CA LEU A 200 -14.93 -2.14 26.96
C LEU A 200 -13.89 -2.51 25.90
N GLU A 201 -14.33 -2.91 24.71
CA GLU A 201 -13.44 -3.22 23.59
C GLU A 201 -12.65 -1.99 23.14
N LEU A 202 -13.31 -0.82 23.10
CA LEU A 202 -12.65 0.45 22.79
C LEU A 202 -11.60 0.83 23.84
N LEU A 203 -11.93 0.68 25.13
CA LEU A 203 -11.00 0.95 26.22
C LEU A 203 -9.79 0.01 26.18
N LEU A 204 -10.02 -1.27 25.90
CA LEU A 204 -8.94 -2.26 25.76
C LEU A 204 -8.03 -1.91 24.59
N CYS A 205 -8.57 -1.60 23.41
CA CYS A 205 -7.77 -1.18 22.25
C CYS A 205 -6.92 0.06 22.57
N PHE A 206 -7.51 1.05 23.24
CA PHE A 206 -6.80 2.27 23.65
C PHE A 206 -5.66 2.00 24.64
N ILE A 207 -5.89 1.13 25.63
CA ILE A 207 -4.85 0.74 26.60
C ILE A 207 -3.73 -0.06 25.92
N GLU A 208 -4.05 -0.91 24.95
CA GLU A 208 -3.08 -1.71 24.19
C GLU A 208 -2.17 -0.85 23.33
N ASP A 209 -2.74 0.17 22.67
CA ASP A 209 -1.98 1.17 21.92
C ASP A 209 -1.03 1.95 22.83
N LEU A 210 -1.49 2.35 24.03
CA LEU A 210 -0.64 3.03 25.01
C LEU A 210 0.48 2.14 25.56
N ARG A 211 0.26 0.82 25.66
CA ARG A 211 1.23 -0.16 26.20
C ARG A 211 2.12 -0.77 25.12
N GLY A 212 1.82 -0.55 23.84
CA GLY A 212 2.52 -1.15 22.71
C GLY A 212 2.42 -2.69 22.64
N ARG A 213 1.40 -3.33 23.25
CA ARG A 213 1.23 -4.79 23.27
C ARG A 213 -0.21 -5.17 22.91
N PRO A 214 -0.45 -5.90 21.79
CA PRO A 214 -1.77 -6.40 21.47
C PRO A 214 -2.01 -7.70 22.25
N THR A 215 -2.96 -7.70 23.19
CA THR A 215 -3.31 -8.89 23.99
C THR A 215 -4.73 -9.39 23.70
N TYR A 216 -5.60 -8.53 23.18
CA TYR A 216 -7.03 -8.81 23.01
C TYR A 216 -7.37 -9.46 21.66
N VAL A 217 -6.67 -9.08 20.58
CA VAL A 217 -6.89 -9.65 19.24
C VAL A 217 -6.52 -11.15 19.18
N GLU A 218 -5.65 -11.63 20.08
CA GLU A 218 -5.35 -13.07 20.18
C GLU A 218 -6.44 -13.86 20.90
N ALA A 219 -7.14 -13.26 21.86
CA ALA A 219 -8.18 -13.93 22.66
C ALA A 219 -9.54 -14.06 21.93
N SER A 220 -9.76 -13.27 20.87
CA SER A 220 -10.98 -13.27 20.06
C SER A 220 -10.91 -14.18 18.82
N ARG A 221 -9.77 -14.87 18.59
CA ARG A 221 -9.75 -16.04 17.71
C ARG A 221 -10.51 -17.17 18.43
N PRO A 222 -11.41 -17.92 17.79
CA PRO A 222 -12.03 -19.08 18.42
C PRO A 222 -10.98 -20.17 18.62
N THR A 223 -10.22 -20.08 19.71
CA THR A 223 -9.48 -21.21 20.26
C THR A 223 -10.49 -22.11 20.95
N SER A 224 -10.55 -23.35 20.49
CA SER A 224 -11.30 -24.46 21.05
C SER A 224 -11.42 -24.39 22.57
N SER A 225 -12.67 -24.27 23.03
CA SER A 225 -13.22 -24.70 24.32
C SER A 225 -12.22 -25.04 25.44
N HIS A 226 -12.05 -24.12 26.38
CA HIS A 226 -12.06 -24.45 27.82
C HIS A 226 -12.59 -23.26 28.62
N PRO A 227 -13.62 -23.43 29.47
CA PRO A 227 -14.15 -22.34 30.28
C PRO A 227 -13.22 -22.06 31.45
N VAL A 228 -12.62 -20.86 31.47
CA VAL A 228 -11.94 -20.33 32.66
C VAL A 228 -13.01 -19.81 33.62
N LYS A 229 -13.16 -20.46 34.77
CA LYS A 229 -13.97 -19.95 35.90
C LYS A 229 -13.22 -18.78 36.54
N ILE A 230 -13.89 -17.65 36.68
CA ILE A 230 -13.43 -16.48 37.43
C ILE A 230 -14.10 -16.55 38.81
N LEU A 231 -13.28 -16.49 39.88
CA LEU A 231 -13.69 -16.07 41.22
C LEU A 231 -13.54 -14.54 41.30
#